data_AF-A0A9N9IH15-F1
#
_entry.id   AF-A0A9N9IH15-F1
#
_cell.length_a   1.000
_cell.length_b   1.000
_cell.length_c   1.000
_cell.angle_alpha   90.00
_cell.angle_beta   90.00
_cell.angle_gamma   90.00
#
_symmetry.space_group_name_H-M   'P 1'
#
loop_
_entity.id
_entity.type
_entity.pdbx_description
1 polymer ?
#
loop_
_entity_poly.entity_id
_entity_poly.type
_entity_poly.pdbx_seq_one_letter_code
_entity_poly.pdbx_strand_id
1 'polypeptide(L)'
;MSQDDLNFMTATQLYDLRLHKQINNLPNSDITFDEDDNVDLNQGDNEEIRFVAPSQSDINDTINYAGVKNTSHNTKTWVNTINKYFKDTNLMGDITQINDYSELETILINFFVALKKKDGQFYAPKSIHNCYCGIARHLQMNSCQNSKPNILDKNQFSHLYSTIDGKIKLVQDQILDKLIKNLLEDTPTSITYCVYFWLSLLGGFRVGDVKWLKFNHVKIDADKSLKITIPREKNHAGGLKNLNNSGQ
;
A
#
# COMPACT_ATOMS: atom_id res chain seq x y z
N MET A 1 -30.61 3.63 37.16
CA MET A 1 -30.63 4.36 35.86
C MET A 1 -29.38 5.20 35.76
N SER A 2 -28.77 5.17 34.57
CA SER A 2 -27.72 6.05 34.03
C SER A 2 -26.29 5.90 34.54
N GLN A 3 -25.49 5.17 33.76
CA GLN A 3 -24.07 5.47 33.58
C GLN A 3 -23.80 5.40 32.09
N ASP A 4 -23.81 6.60 31.50
CA ASP A 4 -23.59 6.99 30.12
C ASP A 4 -22.79 5.99 29.26
N ASP A 5 -23.49 5.42 28.29
CA ASP A 5 -22.94 4.66 27.16
C ASP A 5 -22.05 5.56 26.31
N LEU A 6 -20.74 5.51 26.53
CA LEU A 6 -19.76 6.19 25.69
C LEU A 6 -19.61 5.42 24.36
N ASN A 7 -20.42 5.82 23.38
CA ASN A 7 -20.49 5.20 22.06
C ASN A 7 -19.24 5.58 21.23
N PHE A 8 -18.25 4.68 21.13
CA PHE A 8 -17.08 4.88 20.25
C PHE A 8 -17.47 4.57 18.80
N MET A 9 -17.70 5.63 18.02
CA MET A 9 -17.95 5.52 16.60
C MET A 9 -16.62 5.31 15.85
N THR A 10 -16.54 4.28 15.01
CA THR A 10 -15.32 3.96 14.27
C THR A 10 -15.04 5.00 13.19
N ALA A 11 -13.78 5.16 12.80
CA ALA A 11 -13.38 6.13 11.76
C ALA A 11 -14.12 5.90 10.42
N THR A 12 -14.49 4.66 10.12
CA THR A 12 -15.30 4.28 8.95
C THR A 12 -16.72 4.82 9.05
N GLN A 13 -17.36 4.70 10.22
CA GLN A 13 -18.70 5.23 10.46
C GLN A 13 -18.73 6.77 10.37
N LEU A 14 -17.68 7.45 10.84
CA LEU A 14 -17.52 8.89 10.69
C LEU A 14 -17.34 9.32 9.22
N TYR A 15 -16.67 8.51 8.41
CA TYR A 15 -16.48 8.76 6.98
C TYR A 15 -17.80 8.61 6.21
N ASP A 16 -18.55 7.54 6.47
CA ASP A 16 -19.84 7.29 5.80
C ASP A 16 -20.89 8.34 6.17
N LEU A 17 -20.93 8.78 7.44
CA LEU A 17 -21.79 9.88 7.89
C LEU A 17 -21.46 11.21 7.19
N ARG A 18 -20.19 11.46 6.90
CA ARG A 18 -19.74 12.70 6.24
C ARG A 18 -20.09 12.69 4.75
N LEU A 19 -19.97 11.53 4.10
CA LEU A 19 -20.33 11.33 2.70
C LEU A 19 -21.84 11.48 2.49
N HIS A 20 -22.66 10.84 3.34
CA HIS A 20 -24.12 10.94 3.25
C HIS A 20 -24.65 12.35 3.57
N LYS A 21 -24.02 13.09 4.49
CA LYS A 21 -24.36 14.50 4.73
C LYS A 21 -24.04 15.42 3.54
N GLN A 22 -23.03 15.08 2.74
CA GLN A 22 -22.71 15.85 1.53
C GLN A 22 -23.71 15.58 0.41
N ILE A 23 -24.15 14.32 0.24
CA ILE A 23 -25.13 13.93 -0.78
C ILE A 23 -26.51 14.54 -0.51
N ASN A 24 -26.96 14.58 0.75
CA ASN A 24 -28.28 15.10 1.11
C ASN A 24 -28.38 16.64 1.12
N ASN A 25 -27.25 17.35 0.94
CA ASN A 25 -27.20 18.81 0.88
C ASN A 25 -26.98 19.34 -0.55
N LEU A 26 -27.03 18.48 -1.58
CA LEU A 26 -27.16 18.98 -2.95
C LEU A 26 -28.60 19.48 -3.14
N PRO A 27 -28.80 20.74 -3.55
CA PRO A 27 -30.13 21.21 -3.90
C PRO A 27 -30.63 20.46 -5.14
N ASN A 28 -31.83 19.90 -5.06
CA ASN A 28 -32.58 19.47 -6.23
C ASN A 28 -32.97 20.73 -7.02
N SER A 29 -32.22 21.06 -8.05
CA SER A 29 -32.67 21.98 -9.08
C SER A 29 -32.77 21.24 -10.39
N ASP A 30 -34.00 21.01 -10.84
CA ASP A 30 -34.32 20.72 -12.23
C ASP A 30 -33.75 21.86 -13.09
N ILE A 31 -32.78 21.54 -13.94
CA ILE A 31 -32.20 22.52 -14.87
C ILE A 31 -32.98 22.42 -16.18
N THR A 32 -33.97 23.29 -16.33
CA THR A 32 -34.46 23.76 -17.63
C THR A 32 -33.53 24.85 -18.15
N PHE A 33 -33.13 24.73 -19.41
CA PHE A 33 -32.34 25.74 -20.12
C PHE A 33 -33.29 26.77 -20.74
N ASP A 34 -33.05 28.05 -20.49
CA ASP A 34 -33.47 29.15 -21.37
C ASP A 34 -32.44 30.28 -21.30
N GLU A 35 -32.22 30.90 -22.46
CA GLU A 35 -31.15 31.83 -22.84
C GLU A 35 -31.33 33.26 -22.30
N ASP A 36 -30.22 34.01 -22.41
CA ASP A 36 -30.06 35.47 -22.48
C ASP A 36 -29.71 36.31 -21.23
N ASP A 37 -28.44 36.76 -21.30
CA ASP A 37 -27.91 38.12 -21.14
C ASP A 37 -27.66 38.79 -19.77
N ASN A 38 -26.34 38.87 -19.51
CA ASN A 38 -25.54 40.02 -19.02
C ASN A 38 -25.71 40.56 -17.60
N VAL A 39 -24.74 40.26 -16.71
CA VAL A 39 -23.96 41.29 -15.97
C VAL A 39 -22.53 40.80 -15.71
N ASP A 40 -21.60 41.70 -16.05
CA ASP A 40 -20.13 41.71 -16.02
C ASP A 40 -19.46 41.24 -14.71
N LEU A 41 -18.50 40.31 -14.83
CA LEU A 41 -17.54 39.90 -13.79
C LEU A 41 -16.08 40.02 -14.30
N ASN A 42 -15.70 41.22 -14.73
CA ASN A 42 -14.27 41.56 -14.88
C ASN A 42 -13.65 41.85 -13.50
N GLN A 43 -12.98 40.85 -12.91
CA GLN A 43 -11.56 40.88 -12.53
C GLN A 43 -11.20 39.73 -11.58
N GLY A 44 -10.50 38.76 -12.13
CA GLY A 44 -9.92 37.61 -11.45
C GLY A 44 -9.64 36.56 -12.50
N ASP A 45 -8.45 36.63 -13.10
CA ASP A 45 -7.94 35.81 -14.21
C ASP A 45 -8.68 34.47 -14.37
N ASN A 46 -9.62 34.44 -15.33
CA ASN A 46 -10.19 33.20 -15.81
C ASN A 46 -9.06 32.44 -16.51
N GLU A 47 -8.35 31.57 -15.77
CA GLU A 47 -7.56 30.49 -16.37
C GLU A 47 -8.54 29.59 -17.14
N GLU A 48 -8.82 30.00 -18.37
CA GLU A 48 -9.54 29.25 -19.36
C GLU A 48 -8.88 27.87 -19.45
N ILE A 49 -9.60 26.82 -19.05
CA ILE A 49 -9.05 25.46 -19.04
C ILE A 49 -8.74 25.07 -20.48
N ARG A 50 -7.47 25.17 -20.88
CA ARG A 50 -7.00 24.84 -22.23
C ARG A 50 -6.64 23.37 -22.33
N PHE A 51 -7.43 22.62 -23.09
CA PHE A 51 -7.07 21.27 -23.51
C PHE A 51 -6.29 21.34 -24.83
N VAL A 52 -5.01 20.97 -24.80
CA VAL A 52 -4.17 20.83 -26.00
C VAL A 52 -3.94 19.35 -26.24
N ALA A 53 -4.13 18.89 -27.48
CA ALA A 53 -3.84 17.52 -27.85
C ALA A 53 -2.34 17.22 -27.65
N PRO A 54 -1.98 16.21 -26.84
CA PRO A 54 -0.58 15.90 -26.57
C PRO A 54 0.10 15.33 -27.82
N SER A 55 1.38 15.61 -28.00
CA SER A 55 2.19 14.93 -29.00
C SER A 55 2.53 13.50 -28.53
N GLN A 56 2.95 12.63 -29.46
CA GLN A 56 3.42 11.29 -29.09
C GLN A 56 4.64 11.35 -28.15
N SER A 57 5.46 12.41 -28.23
CA SER A 57 6.57 12.63 -27.30
C SER A 57 6.06 12.90 -25.89
N ASP A 58 5.07 13.78 -25.73
CA ASP A 58 4.49 14.10 -24.41
C ASP A 58 3.86 12.87 -23.75
N ILE A 59 3.19 12.04 -24.56
CA ILE A 59 2.62 10.76 -24.12
C ILE A 59 3.76 9.82 -23.65
N ASN A 60 4.81 9.67 -24.46
CA ASN A 60 5.94 8.80 -24.13
C ASN A 60 6.69 9.28 -22.89
N ASP A 61 6.92 10.58 -22.74
CA ASP A 61 7.59 11.17 -21.58
C ASP A 61 6.78 10.97 -20.31
N THR A 62 5.46 11.11 -20.39
CA THR A 62 4.55 10.81 -19.27
C THR A 62 4.57 9.33 -18.90
N ILE A 63 4.54 8.42 -19.88
CA ILE A 63 4.65 6.97 -19.65
C ILE A 63 6.01 6.62 -19.04
N ASN A 64 7.09 7.20 -19.55
CA ASN A 64 8.45 6.97 -19.06
C ASN A 64 8.62 7.49 -17.63
N TYR A 65 8.03 8.64 -17.33
CA TYR A 65 8.02 9.25 -15.99
C TYR A 65 7.27 8.37 -14.97
N ALA A 66 6.19 7.71 -15.39
CA ALA A 66 5.49 6.74 -14.56
C ALA A 66 6.31 5.48 -14.24
N GLY A 67 7.40 5.23 -14.99
CA GLY A 67 8.30 4.10 -14.81
C GLY A 67 9.06 4.13 -13.48
N VAL A 68 8.51 3.49 -12.44
CA VAL A 68 9.22 3.36 -11.15
C VAL A 68 10.30 2.29 -11.24
N LYS A 69 11.58 2.71 -11.26
CA LYS A 69 12.77 1.83 -11.29
C LYS A 69 12.71 0.70 -10.25
N ASN A 70 12.26 1.00 -9.03
CA ASN A 70 12.11 0.02 -7.95
C ASN A 70 11.12 -1.10 -8.31
N THR A 71 10.02 -0.78 -9.00
CA THR A 71 9.01 -1.77 -9.41
C THR A 71 9.57 -2.71 -10.47
N SER A 72 10.35 -2.20 -11.42
CA SER A 72 11.04 -3.03 -12.43
C SER A 72 12.05 -3.98 -11.78
N HIS A 73 12.90 -3.46 -10.89
CA HIS A 73 13.88 -4.28 -10.17
C HIS A 73 13.22 -5.37 -9.31
N ASN A 74 12.15 -5.01 -8.60
CA ASN A 74 11.36 -5.94 -7.79
C ASN A 74 10.73 -7.04 -8.66
N THR A 75 10.15 -6.67 -9.80
CA THR A 75 9.58 -7.63 -10.77
C THR A 75 10.64 -8.61 -11.24
N LYS A 76 11.81 -8.13 -11.69
CA LYS A 76 12.92 -8.98 -12.14
C LYS A 76 13.39 -9.94 -11.05
N THR A 77 13.43 -9.49 -9.80
CA THR A 77 13.80 -10.32 -8.65
C THR A 77 12.86 -11.49 -8.46
N TRP A 78 11.55 -11.26 -8.53
CA TRP A 78 10.56 -12.33 -8.36
C TRP A 78 10.47 -13.26 -9.56
N VAL A 79 10.65 -12.74 -10.77
CA VAL A 79 10.78 -13.55 -12.00
C VAL A 79 11.97 -14.51 -11.91
N ASN A 80 13.13 -14.01 -11.47
CA ASN A 80 14.29 -14.87 -11.24
C ASN A 80 14.03 -15.93 -10.16
N THR A 81 13.22 -15.60 -9.15
CA THR A 81 12.87 -16.52 -8.07
C THR A 81 11.97 -17.65 -8.54
N ILE A 82 10.93 -17.36 -9.34
CA ILE A 82 10.07 -18.40 -9.90
C ILE A 82 10.80 -19.23 -10.97
N ASN A 83 11.67 -18.62 -11.78
CA ASN A 83 12.51 -19.37 -12.73
C ASN A 83 13.50 -20.28 -12.01
N LYS A 84 14.00 -19.87 -10.84
CA LYS A 84 14.79 -20.76 -9.98
C LYS A 84 13.93 -21.92 -9.46
N TYR A 85 12.70 -21.64 -9.02
CA TYR A 85 11.78 -22.69 -8.60
C TYR A 85 11.54 -23.73 -9.69
N PHE A 86 11.35 -23.31 -10.96
CA PHE A 86 11.21 -24.23 -12.09
C PHE A 86 12.42 -25.18 -12.19
N LYS A 87 13.64 -24.64 -12.07
CA LYS A 87 14.87 -25.44 -12.09
C LYS A 87 14.95 -26.40 -10.91
N ASP A 88 14.63 -25.92 -9.71
CA ASP A 88 14.74 -26.70 -8.47
C ASP A 88 13.68 -27.82 -8.41
N THR A 89 12.56 -27.71 -9.13
CA THR A 89 11.48 -28.71 -9.19
C THR A 89 11.43 -29.50 -10.50
N ASN A 90 12.45 -29.38 -11.36
CA ASN A 90 12.52 -30.03 -12.68
C ASN A 90 11.33 -29.72 -13.61
N LEU A 91 10.71 -28.54 -13.47
CA LEU A 91 9.75 -28.03 -14.44
C LEU A 91 10.49 -27.53 -15.67
N MET A 92 10.00 -27.87 -16.86
CA MET A 92 10.57 -27.39 -18.12
C MET A 92 10.07 -25.98 -18.44
N GLY A 93 10.92 -25.19 -19.08
CA GLY A 93 10.56 -23.87 -19.62
C GLY A 93 10.51 -22.76 -18.57
N ASP A 94 9.62 -21.79 -18.81
CA ASP A 94 9.37 -20.66 -17.92
C ASP A 94 7.86 -20.46 -17.71
N ILE A 95 7.52 -19.64 -16.70
CA ILE A 95 6.11 -19.40 -16.32
C ILE A 95 5.26 -18.76 -17.44
N THR A 96 5.89 -18.10 -18.42
CA THR A 96 5.21 -17.42 -19.53
C THR A 96 4.83 -18.38 -20.67
N GLN A 97 5.39 -19.59 -20.68
CA GLN A 97 5.14 -20.64 -21.67
C GLN A 97 3.96 -21.56 -21.32
N ILE A 98 3.44 -21.45 -20.09
CA ILE A 98 2.32 -22.26 -19.62
C ILE A 98 1.04 -21.76 -20.29
N ASN A 99 0.41 -22.59 -21.12
CA ASN A 99 -0.78 -22.24 -21.91
C ASN A 99 -2.10 -22.63 -21.25
N ASP A 100 -2.07 -23.56 -20.30
CA ASP A 100 -3.26 -23.98 -19.56
C ASP A 100 -3.41 -23.20 -18.25
N TYR A 101 -4.59 -22.65 -18.00
CA TYR A 101 -4.84 -21.84 -16.79
C TYR A 101 -4.87 -22.68 -15.51
N SER A 102 -5.33 -23.93 -15.57
CA SER A 102 -5.36 -24.82 -14.40
C SER A 102 -3.95 -25.27 -14.01
N GLU A 103 -3.11 -25.58 -14.99
CA GLU A 103 -1.69 -25.86 -14.82
C GLU A 103 -0.96 -24.64 -14.24
N LEU A 104 -1.20 -23.46 -14.82
CA LEU A 104 -0.63 -22.21 -14.32
C LEU A 104 -1.04 -21.94 -12.86
N GLU A 105 -2.33 -22.12 -12.53
CA GLU A 105 -2.83 -21.95 -11.17
C GLU A 105 -2.14 -22.93 -10.20
N THR A 106 -2.04 -24.20 -10.59
CA THR A 106 -1.41 -25.26 -9.78
C THR A 106 0.08 -24.99 -9.53
N ILE A 107 0.82 -24.60 -10.57
CA ILE A 107 2.25 -24.24 -10.46
C ILE A 107 2.42 -23.05 -9.50
N LEU A 108 1.58 -22.02 -9.63
CA LEU A 108 1.66 -20.82 -8.79
C LEU A 108 1.28 -21.13 -7.33
N ILE A 109 0.26 -21.95 -7.08
CA ILE A 109 -0.09 -22.42 -5.73
C ILE A 109 1.11 -23.12 -5.10
N ASN A 110 1.69 -24.10 -5.79
CA ASN A 110 2.83 -24.86 -5.27
C ASN A 110 4.04 -23.95 -5.02
N PHE A 111 4.34 -23.03 -5.95
CA PHE A 111 5.38 -22.02 -5.78
C PHE A 111 5.13 -21.16 -4.53
N PHE A 112 3.93 -20.60 -4.38
CA PHE A 112 3.62 -19.73 -3.23
C PHE A 112 3.61 -20.51 -1.92
N VAL A 113 3.19 -21.77 -1.88
CA VAL A 113 3.30 -22.61 -0.68
C VAL A 113 4.77 -22.84 -0.31
N ALA A 114 5.61 -23.21 -1.28
CA ALA A 114 7.03 -23.46 -1.10
C ALA A 114 7.87 -22.20 -0.80
N LEU A 115 7.37 -21.01 -1.14
CA LEU A 115 8.11 -19.75 -1.03
C LEU A 115 8.56 -19.46 0.41
N LYS A 116 9.87 -19.60 0.66
CA LYS A 116 10.54 -19.32 1.93
C LYS A 116 11.91 -18.70 1.67
N LYS A 117 12.42 -17.97 2.66
CA LYS A 117 13.79 -17.46 2.65
C LYS A 117 14.79 -18.62 2.80
N LYS A 118 16.07 -18.35 2.54
CA LYS A 118 17.16 -19.34 2.69
C LYS A 118 17.30 -19.91 4.11
N ASP A 119 16.93 -19.11 5.12
CA ASP A 119 16.91 -19.51 6.54
C ASP A 119 15.66 -20.31 6.92
N GLY A 120 14.79 -20.66 5.96
CA GLY A 120 13.53 -21.36 6.18
C GLY A 120 12.40 -20.48 6.71
N GLN A 121 12.65 -19.21 6.99
CA GLN A 121 11.63 -18.28 7.51
C GLN A 121 10.72 -17.78 6.39
N PHE A 122 9.53 -17.32 6.79
CA PHE A 122 8.61 -16.67 5.86
C PHE A 122 9.12 -15.30 5.39
N TYR A 123 8.73 -14.95 4.17
CA TYR A 123 8.79 -13.58 3.69
C TYR A 123 7.74 -12.73 4.40
N ALA A 124 8.00 -11.42 4.52
CA ALA A 124 7.02 -10.49 5.06
C ALA A 124 5.75 -10.49 4.18
N PRO A 125 4.55 -10.25 4.75
CA PRO A 125 3.29 -10.22 4.00
C PRO A 125 3.35 -9.33 2.75
N LYS A 126 3.92 -8.13 2.89
CA LYS A 126 4.08 -7.18 1.77
C LYS A 126 5.01 -7.71 0.69
N SER A 127 6.05 -8.45 1.03
CA SER A 127 6.96 -9.07 0.06
C SER A 127 6.26 -10.18 -0.73
N ILE A 128 5.43 -11.00 -0.07
CA ILE A 128 4.62 -12.03 -0.74
C ILE A 128 3.64 -11.39 -1.73
N HIS A 129 2.92 -10.35 -1.29
CA HIS A 129 2.02 -9.60 -2.17
C HIS A 129 2.76 -8.94 -3.35
N ASN A 130 3.94 -8.35 -3.09
CA ASN A 130 4.76 -7.77 -4.15
C ASN A 130 5.26 -8.82 -5.15
N CYS A 131 5.55 -10.03 -4.69
CA CYS A 131 5.88 -11.17 -5.54
C CYS A 131 4.72 -11.51 -6.47
N TYR A 132 3.52 -11.65 -5.92
CA TYR A 132 2.30 -11.92 -6.67
C TYR A 132 2.03 -10.86 -7.75
N CYS A 133 2.08 -9.56 -7.39
CA CYS A 133 1.93 -8.49 -8.38
C CYS A 133 3.07 -8.46 -9.41
N GLY A 134 4.29 -8.81 -9.02
CA GLY A 134 5.45 -8.90 -9.91
C GLY A 134 5.26 -9.97 -10.97
N ILE A 135 4.84 -11.17 -10.57
CA ILE A 135 4.56 -12.28 -11.48
C ILE A 135 3.37 -11.95 -12.39
N ALA A 136 2.29 -11.38 -11.84
CA ALA A 136 1.13 -10.97 -12.62
C ALA A 136 1.50 -9.98 -13.73
N ARG A 137 2.30 -8.96 -13.39
CA ARG A 137 2.84 -8.00 -14.37
C ARG A 137 3.68 -8.70 -15.43
N HIS A 138 4.56 -9.62 -15.03
CA HIS A 138 5.42 -10.32 -15.97
C HIS A 138 4.63 -11.17 -16.97
N LEU A 139 3.61 -11.89 -16.50
CA LEU A 139 2.71 -12.68 -17.34
C LEU A 139 1.90 -11.81 -18.30
N GLN A 140 1.36 -10.68 -17.83
CA GLN A 140 0.65 -9.72 -18.68
C GLN A 140 1.54 -9.12 -19.78
N MET A 141 2.85 -8.97 -19.52
CA MET A 141 3.77 -8.41 -20.51
C MET A 141 4.30 -9.45 -21.49
N ASN A 142 4.53 -10.70 -21.05
CA ASN A 142 5.38 -11.66 -21.78
C ASN A 142 4.73 -13.02 -22.07
N SER A 143 3.50 -13.29 -21.60
CA SER A 143 2.83 -14.57 -21.88
C SER A 143 2.69 -14.82 -23.39
N CYS A 144 2.94 -16.06 -23.82
CA CYS A 144 2.75 -16.49 -25.20
C CYS A 144 1.28 -16.72 -25.58
N GLN A 145 0.37 -16.65 -24.62
CA GLN A 145 -1.05 -16.84 -24.85
C GLN A 145 -1.69 -15.64 -25.55
N ASN A 146 -2.62 -15.91 -26.47
CA ASN A 146 -3.43 -14.88 -27.13
C ASN A 146 -4.29 -14.10 -26.13
N SER A 147 -4.81 -14.78 -25.09
CA SER A 147 -5.43 -14.15 -23.93
C SER A 147 -4.45 -14.17 -22.78
N LYS A 148 -3.99 -13.00 -22.35
CA LYS A 148 -2.97 -12.90 -21.30
C LYS A 148 -3.60 -13.21 -19.93
N PRO A 149 -3.08 -14.18 -19.16
CA PRO A 149 -3.64 -14.56 -17.88
C PRO A 149 -3.65 -13.39 -16.90
N ASN A 150 -4.81 -13.08 -16.33
CA ASN A 150 -4.91 -12.12 -15.25
C ASN A 150 -4.97 -12.87 -13.92
N ILE A 151 -3.81 -13.26 -13.41
CA ILE A 151 -3.73 -14.03 -12.15
C ILE A 151 -4.26 -13.29 -10.92
N LEU A 152 -4.54 -11.98 -11.03
CA LEU A 152 -5.18 -11.17 -9.98
C LEU A 152 -6.71 -11.26 -10.00
N ASP A 153 -7.31 -11.81 -11.05
CA ASP A 153 -8.74 -12.04 -11.13
C ASP A 153 -9.12 -13.26 -10.27
N LYS A 154 -9.83 -12.99 -9.18
CA LYS A 154 -10.28 -14.01 -8.21
C LYS A 154 -11.29 -14.98 -8.80
N ASN A 155 -12.02 -14.58 -9.84
CA ASN A 155 -12.99 -15.45 -10.49
C ASN A 155 -12.28 -16.50 -11.36
N GLN A 156 -11.16 -16.11 -11.97
CA GLN A 156 -10.35 -16.98 -12.82
C GLN A 156 -9.38 -17.85 -12.01
N PHE A 157 -8.79 -17.29 -10.95
CA PHE A 157 -7.74 -17.92 -10.15
C PHE A 157 -8.11 -17.94 -8.65
N SER A 158 -9.26 -18.53 -8.34
CA SER A 158 -9.86 -18.51 -6.99
C SER A 158 -9.03 -19.27 -5.95
N HIS A 159 -8.42 -20.40 -6.33
CA HIS A 159 -7.61 -21.21 -5.42
C HIS A 159 -6.25 -20.54 -5.16
N LEU A 160 -5.65 -19.95 -6.20
CA LEU A 160 -4.43 -19.16 -6.03
C LEU A 160 -4.67 -17.97 -5.11
N TYR A 161 -5.76 -17.22 -5.31
CA TYR A 161 -6.11 -16.10 -4.45
C TYR A 161 -6.25 -16.53 -2.99
N SER A 162 -7.01 -17.60 -2.74
CA SER A 162 -7.24 -18.14 -1.40
C SER A 162 -5.94 -18.63 -0.76
N THR A 163 -5.05 -19.24 -1.53
CA THR A 163 -3.74 -19.70 -1.07
C THR A 163 -2.85 -18.54 -0.63
N ILE A 164 -2.81 -17.46 -1.43
CA ILE A 164 -1.98 -16.29 -1.12
C ILE A 164 -2.54 -15.56 0.10
N ASP A 165 -3.86 -15.37 0.17
CA ASP A 165 -4.53 -14.74 1.32
C ASP A 165 -4.29 -15.55 2.61
N GLY A 166 -4.49 -16.87 2.56
CA GLY A 166 -4.23 -17.77 3.67
C GLY A 166 -2.76 -17.73 4.11
N LYS A 167 -1.81 -17.70 3.17
CA LYS A 167 -0.38 -17.60 3.49
C LYS A 167 -0.03 -16.25 4.13
N ILE A 168 -0.61 -15.15 3.64
CA ILE A 168 -0.42 -13.82 4.21
C ILE A 168 -0.94 -13.77 5.66
N LYS A 169 -2.15 -14.27 5.91
CA LYS A 169 -2.76 -14.34 7.24
C LYS A 169 -1.92 -15.16 8.20
N LEU A 170 -1.49 -16.37 7.78
CA LEU A 170 -0.61 -17.22 8.58
C LEU A 170 0.67 -16.50 9.01
N VAL A 171 1.31 -15.75 8.11
CA VAL A 171 2.51 -14.98 8.43
C VAL A 171 2.21 -13.82 9.36
N GLN A 172 1.07 -13.14 9.18
CA GLN A 172 0.64 -12.05 10.06
C GLN A 172 0.40 -12.54 11.48
N ASP A 173 -0.29 -13.67 11.63
CA ASP A 173 -0.57 -14.27 12.95
C ASP A 173 0.73 -14.65 13.66
N GLN A 174 1.69 -15.27 12.96
CA GLN A 174 3.01 -15.58 13.53
C GLN A 174 3.80 -14.33 13.95
N ILE A 175 3.72 -13.25 13.17
CA ILE A 175 4.36 -11.98 13.53
C ILE A 175 3.69 -11.39 14.77
N LEU A 176 2.36 -11.42 14.85
CA LEU A 176 1.60 -10.92 15.98
C LEU A 176 1.93 -11.69 17.25
N ASP A 177 1.93 -13.02 17.21
CA ASP A 177 2.29 -13.88 18.34
C ASP A 177 3.69 -13.59 18.86
N LYS A 178 4.66 -13.44 17.94
CA LYS A 178 6.05 -13.12 18.31
C LYS A 178 6.15 -11.71 18.90
N LEU A 179 5.40 -10.76 18.37
CA LEU A 179 5.37 -9.38 18.86
C LEU A 179 4.74 -9.32 20.26
N ILE A 180 3.62 -10.00 20.49
CA ILE A 180 2.99 -10.09 21.82
C ILE A 180 3.95 -10.69 22.84
N LYS A 181 4.62 -11.81 22.51
CA LYS A 181 5.64 -12.40 23.40
C LYS A 181 6.75 -11.41 23.75
N ASN A 182 7.32 -10.75 22.74
CA ASN A 182 8.38 -9.78 22.93
C ASN A 182 7.94 -8.56 23.76
N LEU A 183 6.68 -8.13 23.66
CA LEU A 183 6.14 -7.00 24.43
C LEU A 183 5.87 -7.35 25.90
N LEU A 184 5.68 -8.64 26.22
CA LEU A 184 5.37 -9.11 27.58
C LEU A 184 6.62 -9.46 28.41
N GLU A 185 7.79 -9.52 27.78
CA GLU A 185 9.05 -9.78 28.48
C GLU A 185 9.53 -8.54 29.26
N ASP A 186 10.01 -8.73 30.49
CA ASP A 186 10.57 -7.64 31.31
C ASP A 186 12.08 -7.48 31.04
N THR A 187 12.41 -7.12 29.79
CA THR A 187 13.78 -6.80 29.39
C THR A 187 13.87 -5.34 28.92
N PRO A 188 15.04 -4.67 29.06
CA PRO A 188 15.21 -3.32 28.53
C PRO A 188 14.86 -3.19 27.04
N THR A 189 15.14 -4.24 26.26
CA THR A 189 14.82 -4.33 24.83
C THR A 189 13.32 -4.39 24.59
N SER A 190 12.60 -5.20 25.37
CA SER A 190 11.14 -5.32 25.30
C SER A 190 10.42 -4.04 25.69
N ILE A 191 10.86 -3.37 26.76
CA ILE A 191 10.37 -2.04 27.16
C ILE A 191 10.57 -1.03 26.03
N THR A 192 11.74 -1.06 25.38
CA THR A 192 12.02 -0.20 24.22
C THR A 192 11.02 -0.50 23.09
N TYR A 193 10.79 -1.76 22.73
CA TYR A 193 9.81 -2.13 21.71
C TYR A 193 8.37 -1.72 22.07
N CYS A 194 7.97 -1.83 23.34
CA CYS A 194 6.68 -1.34 23.84
C CYS A 194 6.53 0.17 23.58
N VAL A 195 7.53 0.96 23.96
CA VAL A 195 7.51 2.41 23.71
C VAL A 195 7.39 2.71 22.22
N TYR A 196 8.20 2.06 21.37
CA TYR A 196 8.13 2.24 19.91
C TYR A 196 6.75 1.87 19.35
N PHE A 197 6.18 0.75 19.79
CA PHE A 197 4.87 0.28 19.36
C PHE A 197 3.77 1.30 19.68
N TRP A 198 3.71 1.77 20.94
CA TRP A 198 2.70 2.74 21.37
C TRP A 198 2.89 4.11 20.72
N LEU A 199 4.12 4.56 20.52
CA LEU A 199 4.40 5.78 19.77
C LEU A 199 3.88 5.67 18.33
N SER A 200 4.18 4.59 17.62
CA SER A 200 3.67 4.36 16.27
C SER A 200 2.14 4.25 16.22
N LEU A 201 1.54 3.53 17.17
CA LEU A 201 0.09 3.29 17.20
C LEU A 201 -0.70 4.57 17.51
N LEU A 202 -0.27 5.32 18.54
CA LEU A 202 -0.98 6.52 19.00
C LEU A 202 -0.60 7.77 18.21
N GLY A 203 0.66 7.87 17.79
CA GLY A 203 1.20 9.02 17.06
C GLY A 203 1.15 8.91 15.54
N GLY A 204 0.74 7.75 14.99
CA GLY A 204 0.70 7.52 13.55
C GLY A 204 2.06 7.56 12.86
N PHE A 205 3.15 7.40 13.62
CA PHE A 205 4.51 7.47 13.08
C PHE A 205 4.83 6.27 12.19
N ARG A 206 5.39 6.52 11.00
CA ARG A 206 5.96 5.45 10.19
C ARG A 206 7.24 4.94 10.86
N VAL A 207 7.62 3.70 10.57
CA VAL A 207 8.84 3.08 11.11
C VAL A 207 10.09 3.95 10.90
N GLY A 208 10.17 4.65 9.76
CA GLY A 208 11.27 5.59 9.50
C GLY A 208 11.24 6.83 10.39
N ASP A 209 10.05 7.33 10.74
CA ASP A 209 9.86 8.53 11.54
C ASP A 209 10.30 8.32 12.99
N VAL A 210 9.96 7.17 13.59
CA VAL A 210 10.34 6.87 14.98
C VAL A 210 11.85 6.74 15.18
N LYS A 211 12.62 6.45 14.12
CA LYS A 211 14.10 6.42 14.19
C LYS A 211 14.71 7.80 14.43
N TRP A 212 14.00 8.86 14.06
CA TRP A 212 14.48 10.24 14.15
C TRP A 212 13.95 10.99 15.37
N LEU A 213 13.13 10.32 16.18
CA LEU A 213 12.63 10.84 17.44
C LEU A 213 13.78 10.95 18.44
N LYS A 214 13.97 12.16 18.97
CA LYS A 214 14.98 12.48 19.99
C LYS A 214 14.28 12.75 21.31
N PHE A 215 15.00 12.60 22.42
CA PHE A 215 14.46 12.86 23.76
C PHE A 215 13.82 14.25 23.89
N ASN A 216 14.46 15.29 23.34
CA ASN A 216 13.95 16.67 23.36
C ASN A 216 12.69 16.91 22.50
N HIS A 217 12.30 15.95 21.66
CA HIS A 217 11.04 15.99 20.91
C HIS A 217 9.86 15.51 21.75
N VAL A 218 10.11 14.85 22.88
CA VAL A 218 9.09 14.31 23.76
C VAL A 218 9.04 15.16 25.03
N LYS A 219 7.86 15.67 25.38
CA LYS A 219 7.60 16.38 26.62
C LYS A 219 6.46 15.68 27.36
N ILE A 220 6.56 15.66 28.68
CA ILE A 220 5.48 15.23 29.56
C ILE A 220 4.87 16.51 30.13
N ASP A 221 3.60 16.74 29.82
CA ASP A 221 2.86 17.87 30.36
C ASP A 221 2.45 17.59 31.82
N ALA A 222 1.99 18.62 32.55
CA ALA A 222 1.68 18.53 33.98
C ALA A 222 0.55 17.52 34.31
N ASP A 223 -0.33 17.27 33.35
CA ASP A 223 -1.39 16.26 33.40
C ASP A 223 -0.91 14.84 33.09
N LYS A 224 0.42 14.66 32.93
CA LYS A 224 1.08 13.42 32.51
C LYS A 224 0.78 13.00 31.07
N SER A 225 0.19 13.87 30.26
CA SER A 225 0.05 13.62 28.82
C SER A 225 1.40 13.72 28.12
N LEU A 226 1.57 12.93 27.07
CA LEU A 226 2.79 12.89 26.27
C LEU A 226 2.63 13.79 25.04
N LYS A 227 3.41 14.86 24.96
CA LYS A 227 3.44 15.78 23.84
C LYS A 227 4.67 15.53 22.98
N ILE A 228 4.45 15.17 21.71
CA ILE A 228 5.53 14.90 20.76
C ILE A 228 5.59 16.00 19.71
N THR A 229 6.74 16.65 19.58
CA THR A 229 6.99 17.68 18.57
C THR A 229 7.73 17.08 17.38
N ILE A 230 7.10 17.14 16.21
CA ILE A 230 7.61 16.52 14.98
C ILE A 230 8.14 17.61 14.04
N PRO A 231 9.46 17.72 13.81
CA PRO A 231 9.99 18.56 12.74
C PRO A 231 9.64 17.93 11.38
N ARG A 232 8.61 18.46 10.72
CA ARG A 232 8.13 17.97 9.42
C ARG A 232 9.10 18.28 8.28
N GLU A 233 9.22 17.35 7.33
CA GLU A 233 9.87 17.53 6.04
C GLU A 233 8.89 18.16 5.03
N LYS A 234 9.38 19.03 4.14
CA LYS A 234 8.58 19.89 3.23
C LYS A 234 8.18 19.14 1.94
N ASN A 235 7.66 17.94 2.05
CA ASN A 235 7.15 17.13 0.94
C ASN A 235 5.69 16.74 1.23
N HIS A 236 4.86 16.64 0.19
CA HIS A 236 3.41 16.41 0.28
C HIS A 236 3.00 15.15 1.09
N ALA A 237 3.95 14.24 1.38
CA ALA A 237 3.77 13.03 2.17
C ALA A 237 4.06 13.18 3.69
N GLY A 238 4.60 14.32 4.13
CA GLY A 238 4.69 14.72 5.55
C GLY A 238 5.54 13.84 6.48
N GLY A 239 6.70 13.36 6.03
CA GLY A 239 7.65 12.60 6.87
C GLY A 239 8.47 13.46 7.84
N LEU A 240 9.22 12.84 8.76
CA LEU A 240 10.19 13.54 9.63
C LEU A 240 11.44 13.98 8.85
N LYS A 241 11.86 15.24 9.02
CA LYS A 241 13.01 15.82 8.32
C LYS A 241 14.32 15.18 8.75
N ASN A 242 15.09 14.65 7.80
CA ASN A 242 16.47 14.24 8.06
C ASN A 242 17.35 15.51 8.21
N LEU A 243 17.82 15.79 9.42
CA LEU A 243 18.64 16.96 9.72
C LEU A 243 20.09 16.87 9.21
N ASN A 244 20.54 15.71 8.73
CA ASN A 244 21.91 15.53 8.22
C ASN A 244 22.06 15.79 6.71
N ASN A 245 20.94 16.07 6.00
CA ASN A 245 20.93 16.45 4.58
C ASN A 245 20.46 17.91 4.39
N SER A 246 20.87 18.83 5.27
CA SER A 246 20.96 20.23 4.85
C SER A 246 22.15 20.33 3.88
N GLY A 247 21.83 20.45 2.58
CA GLY A 247 22.80 20.50 1.51
C GLY A 247 23.97 21.44 1.79
N GLN A 248 25.17 20.93 1.52
CA GLN A 248 26.11 21.66 0.68
C GLN A 248 25.57 21.67 -0.76
#